data_AF-A0A3C0N5V5-F1
#
_entry.id   AF-A0A3C0N5V5-F1
#
_cell.length_a   1.000
_cell.length_b   1.000
_cell.length_c   1.000
_cell.angle_alpha   90.00
_cell.angle_beta   90.00
_cell.angle_gamma   90.00
#
_symmetry.space_group_name_H-M   'P 1'
#
loop_
_entity.id
_entity.type
_entity.pdbx_description
1 polymer ?
#
loop_
_entity_poly.entity_id
_entity_poly.type
_entity_poly.pdbx_seq_one_letter_code
_entity_poly.pdbx_strand_id
1 'polypeptide(L)' 'MARMIPEKLSPTTKSHAEKKLFQIFAQDLSDDYIVFHGAWWQHIKYVVQDREADFIIIHPDKGILILEA' A
#
# COMPACT_ATOMS: atom_id res chain seq x y z
N MET A 1 11.60 -8.68 5.47
CA MET A 1 10.50 -8.55 4.50
C MET A 1 9.42 -7.76 5.18
N ALA A 2 8.99 -6.65 4.58
CA ALA A 2 7.94 -5.82 5.15
C ALA A 2 6.65 -6.60 5.37
N ARG A 3 5.84 -6.14 6.32
CA ARG A 3 4.49 -6.65 6.53
C ARG A 3 3.55 -6.07 5.49
N MET A 4 3.19 -6.86 4.49
CA MET A 4 2.24 -6.49 3.43
C MET A 4 0.79 -6.70 3.88
N ILE A 5 -0.08 -5.73 3.63
CA ILE A 5 -1.52 -5.80 3.90
C ILE A 5 -2.27 -5.34 2.64
N PRO A 6 -2.99 -6.24 1.94
CA PRO A 6 -3.06 -7.68 2.17
C PRO A 6 -1.72 -8.39 1.91
N GLU A 7 -1.53 -9.58 2.50
CA GLU A 7 -0.29 -10.38 2.33
C GLU A 7 -0.04 -10.81 0.88
N LYS A 8 -1.09 -10.90 0.08
CA LYS A 8 -1.04 -11.28 -1.33
C LYS A 8 -1.70 -10.22 -2.19
N LEU A 9 -1.01 -9.83 -3.25
CA LEU A 9 -1.55 -8.95 -4.26
C LEU A 9 -2.78 -9.58 -4.93
N SER A 10 -3.82 -8.78 -5.18
CA SER A 10 -4.99 -9.26 -5.91
C SER A 10 -4.61 -9.68 -7.33
N PRO A 11 -5.07 -10.85 -7.82
CA PRO A 11 -4.84 -11.28 -9.20
C PRO A 11 -5.53 -10.37 -10.23
N THR A 12 -6.50 -9.55 -9.81
CA THR A 12 -7.21 -8.61 -10.67
C THR A 12 -6.48 -7.28 -10.85
N THR A 13 -5.39 -7.03 -10.10
CA THR A 13 -4.56 -5.81 -10.24
C THR A 13 -4.04 -5.71 -11.67
N LYS A 14 -4.34 -4.61 -12.36
CA LYS A 14 -3.96 -4.43 -13.78
C LYS A 14 -2.65 -3.66 -13.94
N SER A 15 -2.35 -2.72 -13.04
CA SER A 15 -1.12 -1.91 -13.11
C SER A 15 0.12 -2.80 -13.00
N HIS A 16 1.03 -2.64 -13.96
CA HIS A 16 2.34 -3.30 -13.90
C HIS A 16 3.26 -2.61 -12.88
N ALA A 17 3.07 -1.30 -12.66
CA ALA A 17 3.82 -0.55 -11.68
C ALA A 17 3.48 -1.06 -10.27
N GLU A 18 2.18 -1.16 -9.94
CA GLU A 18 1.74 -1.73 -8.66
C GLU A 18 2.30 -3.14 -8.43
N LYS A 19 2.22 -4.03 -9.44
CA LYS A 19 2.76 -5.40 -9.34
C LYS A 19 4.24 -5.40 -8.98
N LYS A 20 5.02 -4.56 -9.67
CA LYS A 20 6.47 -4.49 -9.46
C LYS A 20 6.81 -3.87 -8.11
N LEU A 21 6.15 -2.79 -7.73
CA LEU A 21 6.33 -2.13 -6.44
C LEU A 21 5.95 -3.05 -5.28
N PHE A 22 4.83 -3.77 -5.37
CA PHE A 22 4.43 -4.74 -4.35
C PHE A 22 5.52 -5.79 -4.12
N GLN A 23 6.11 -6.33 -5.19
CA GLN A 23 7.20 -7.30 -5.08
C GLN A 23 8.46 -6.70 -4.45
N ILE A 24 8.86 -5.50 -4.87
CA ILE A 24 10.01 -4.79 -4.32
C ILE A 24 9.80 -4.52 -2.83
N PHE A 25 8.63 -4.01 -2.43
CA PHE A 25 8.33 -3.73 -1.03
C PHE A 25 8.32 -4.99 -0.18
N ALA A 26 7.73 -6.08 -0.68
CA ALA A 26 7.73 -7.36 0.04
C ALA A 26 9.16 -7.92 0.25
N GLN A 27 10.03 -7.78 -0.75
CA GLN A 27 11.36 -8.41 -0.75
C GLN A 27 12.44 -7.53 -0.09
N ASP A 28 12.47 -6.24 -0.41
CA ASP A 28 13.62 -5.37 -0.15
C ASP A 28 13.45 -4.49 1.10
N LEU A 29 12.22 -4.33 1.62
CA LEU A 29 12.00 -3.60 2.87
C LEU A 29 12.18 -4.50 4.11
N SER A 30 12.69 -3.90 5.19
CA SER A 30 12.76 -4.55 6.50
C SER A 30 11.35 -4.78 7.08
N ASP A 31 11.27 -5.67 8.06
CA ASP A 31 10.06 -5.98 8.82
C ASP A 31 9.56 -4.83 9.71
N ASP A 32 10.36 -3.77 9.87
CA ASP A 32 9.92 -2.51 10.51
C ASP A 32 8.89 -1.75 9.68
N TYR A 33 8.78 -2.06 8.39
CA TYR A 33 7.84 -1.43 7.48
C TYR A 33 6.52 -2.22 7.42
N ILE A 34 5.41 -1.48 7.47
CA ILE A 34 4.07 -1.96 7.16
C ILE A 34 3.62 -1.30 5.87
N VAL A 35 3.21 -2.09 4.89
CA VAL A 35 2.77 -1.59 3.58
C VAL A 35 1.34 -2.02 3.33
N PHE A 36 0.44 -1.04 3.24
CA PHE A 36 -0.91 -1.26 2.75
C PHE A 36 -0.92 -1.09 1.24
N HIS A 37 -1.56 -2.02 0.53
CA HIS A 37 -1.84 -1.91 -0.89
C HIS A 37 -3.35 -1.77 -1.10
N GLY A 38 -3.76 -0.82 -1.92
CA GLY A 38 -5.17 -0.59 -2.26
C GLY A 38 -6.02 -0.10 -1.08
N ALA A 39 -5.50 0.86 -0.32
CA ALA A 39 -6.13 1.32 0.92
C ALA A 39 -7.21 2.37 0.65
N TRP A 40 -8.44 2.08 1.10
CA TRP A 40 -9.56 3.00 0.90
C TRP A 40 -9.56 4.15 1.94
N TRP A 41 -9.56 5.39 1.46
CA TRP A 41 -9.81 6.61 2.21
C TRP A 41 -11.19 6.57 2.86
N GLN A 42 -11.18 6.49 4.20
CA GLN A 42 -12.40 6.53 4.99
C GLN A 42 -12.74 7.97 5.38
N HIS A 43 -14.02 8.33 5.26
CA HIS A 43 -14.54 9.61 5.75
C HIS A 43 -15.82 9.37 6.53
N ILE A 44 -15.97 10.03 7.68
CA ILE A 44 -17.03 9.74 8.65
C ILE A 44 -18.42 10.17 8.14
N LYS A 45 -18.50 11.25 7.36
CA LYS A 45 -19.79 11.88 6.99
C LYS A 45 -20.21 11.72 5.53
N TYR A 46 -19.30 11.40 4.63
CA TYR A 46 -19.55 11.45 3.19
C TYR A 46 -18.84 10.32 2.47
N VAL A 47 -19.37 9.95 1.31
CA VAL A 47 -18.68 9.11 0.33
C VAL A 47 -17.80 10.00 -0.56
N VAL A 48 -16.52 10.12 -0.23
CA VAL A 48 -15.42 10.56 -1.10
C VAL A 48 -15.51 9.78 -2.43
N GLN A 49 -15.31 10.43 -3.57
CA GLN A 49 -15.51 9.76 -4.87
C GLN A 49 -14.24 9.11 -5.43
N ASP A 50 -13.07 9.67 -5.13
CA ASP A 50 -11.75 9.09 -5.44
C ASP A 50 -11.10 8.64 -4.14
N ARG A 51 -11.01 7.33 -3.93
CA ARG A 51 -10.93 6.78 -2.57
C ARG A 51 -9.83 5.79 -2.32
N GLU A 52 -8.97 5.46 -3.25
CA GLU A 52 -7.94 4.44 -2.99
C GLU A 52 -6.56 5.07 -3.11
N ALA A 53 -5.69 4.77 -2.15
CA ALA A 53 -4.25 4.97 -2.30
C ALA A 53 -3.64 3.64 -2.73
N ASP A 54 -2.83 3.66 -3.79
CA ASP A 54 -2.20 2.44 -4.27
C ASP A 54 -1.29 1.84 -3.19
N PHE A 55 -0.47 2.66 -2.54
CA PHE A 55 0.35 2.24 -1.40
C PHE A 55 0.36 3.24 -0.24
N ILE A 56 0.26 2.71 0.99
CA ILE A 56 0.57 3.43 2.23
C ILE A 56 1.69 2.68 2.96
N ILE A 57 2.85 3.31 3.10
CA ILE A 57 4.04 2.75 3.70
C ILE A 57 4.27 3.42 5.05
N ILE A 58 4.36 2.63 6.12
CA ILE A 58 4.47 3.11 7.50
C ILE A 58 5.74 2.56 8.14
N HIS A 59 6.45 3.41 8.87
CA HIS A 59 7.61 3.04 9.69
C HIS A 59 7.54 3.79 11.03
N PRO A 60 7.84 3.15 12.17
CA PRO A 60 7.71 3.76 13.49
C PRO A 60 8.49 5.07 13.65
N ASP A 61 9.74 5.12 13.18
CA ASP A 61 10.61 6.30 13.33
C ASP A 61 10.61 7.27 12.14
N LYS A 62 10.20 6.82 10.94
CA LYS A 62 10.30 7.61 9.70
C LYS A 62 8.95 8.20 9.26
N GLY A 63 7.86 7.76 9.86
CA GLY A 63 6.51 8.24 9.56
C GLY A 63 5.83 7.47 8.43
N ILE A 64 5.01 8.19 7.65
CA ILE A 64 4.11 7.62 6.64
C ILE A 64 4.43 8.21 5.27
N LEU A 65 4.48 7.36 4.25
CA LEU A 65 4.57 7.72 2.83
C LEU A 65 3.36 7.16 2.09
N ILE A 66 2.70 8.00 1.29
CA ILE A 66 1.62 7.62 0.38
C ILE A 66 2.17 7.68 -1.04
N LEU A 67 1.95 6.64 -1.84
CA LEU A 67 2.48 6.51 -3.20
C LEU A 67 1.39 6.01 -4.15
N GLU A 68 1.28 6.65 -5.31
CA GLU A 68 0.37 6.30 -6.43
C GLU A 68 1.19 5.79 -7.64
N ALA A 69 0.70 4.78 -8.38
CA ALA A 69 1.48 4.01 -9.36
C ALA A 69 0.73 3.47 -10.60
#